data_AF-A0A1S9RY62-F1
#
_entry.id   AF-A0A1S9RY62-F1
#
_cell.length_a   1.000
_cell.length_b   1.000
_cell.length_c   1.000
_cell.angle_alpha   90.00
_cell.angle_beta   90.00
_cell.angle_gamma   90.00
#
_symmetry.space_group_name_H-M   'P 1'
#
loop_
_entity.id
_entity.type
_entity.pdbx_description
1 polymer ?
#
loop_
_entity_poly.entity_id
_entity_poly.type
_entity_poly.pdbx_seq_one_letter_code
_entity_poly.pdbx_strand_id
1 'polypeptide(L)'
;MMIVNVSTILTLLPLLAMAIPSTPKIAIKKRSVTCLKVAATATATWTNSAGQICSFVGVVGSNYGTDSAGSGDYSCNGRCGAGCTGVALGNAYTQDCFSHDICSYFNNASGGASDPNCGTAYDDAVDDFLLGVIDGCSQTNPSSAVSQPTSTPVSLQMAATGQKVIKVGDTYQIEGRPRENVEVLKVYNPPNIPGKSLLVLSIDMDPNAATPSHTHGGATALAIVVDGTVLNKMNCDEPIVSKKGDFWYEAPGCHHVRSENVSGSETAKFLAILIVDDEVIKDGFHNILVLDAEREEIKA
;
A
#
# COMPACT_ATOMS: atom_id res chain seq x y z
N MET A 1 -21.71 -67.35 75.39
CA MET A 1 -22.50 -66.11 75.25
C MET A 1 -21.64 -64.98 75.78
N MET A 2 -21.19 -64.07 74.90
CA MET A 2 -20.45 -62.80 75.11
C MET A 2 -19.39 -62.61 74.01
N ILE A 3 -19.86 -61.87 73.02
CA ILE A 3 -19.25 -61.02 71.99
C ILE A 3 -17.76 -60.67 72.23
N VAL A 4 -16.92 -60.99 71.25
CA VAL A 4 -15.53 -60.49 71.10
C VAL A 4 -15.58 -59.15 70.36
N ASN A 5 -14.96 -58.14 70.96
CA ASN A 5 -14.92 -56.75 70.53
C ASN A 5 -13.72 -56.55 69.57
N VAL A 6 -13.98 -56.30 68.28
CA VAL A 6 -12.94 -55.94 67.30
C VAL A 6 -13.13 -54.48 66.92
N SER A 7 -12.27 -53.65 67.50
CA SER A 7 -12.11 -52.24 67.17
C SER A 7 -11.57 -52.13 65.74
N THR A 8 -12.36 -51.56 64.83
CA THR A 8 -11.96 -51.33 63.43
C THR A 8 -11.70 -49.83 63.27
N ILE A 9 -10.43 -49.49 63.08
CA ILE A 9 -9.92 -48.14 62.83
C ILE A 9 -10.35 -47.74 61.41
N LEU A 10 -11.28 -46.80 61.30
CA LEU A 10 -11.68 -46.19 60.03
C LEU A 10 -10.82 -44.95 59.77
N THR A 11 -9.82 -45.09 58.89
CA THR A 11 -8.96 -44.01 58.43
C THR A 11 -9.73 -43.04 57.54
N LEU A 12 -9.79 -41.76 57.94
CA LEU A 12 -10.28 -40.66 57.09
C LEU A 12 -9.33 -40.44 55.90
N LEU A 13 -9.84 -40.63 54.68
CA LEU A 13 -9.23 -40.15 53.43
C LEU A 13 -9.64 -38.68 53.21
N PRO A 14 -8.71 -37.74 52.98
CA PRO A 14 -9.06 -36.36 52.68
C PRO A 14 -9.58 -36.24 51.23
N LEU A 15 -10.72 -35.57 51.08
CA LEU A 15 -11.32 -35.21 49.80
C LEU A 15 -10.40 -34.21 49.08
N LEU A 16 -9.66 -34.67 48.07
CA LEU A 16 -8.85 -33.81 47.22
C LEU A 16 -9.79 -33.07 46.25
N ALA A 17 -10.06 -31.79 46.52
CA ALA A 17 -10.79 -30.93 45.61
C ALA A 17 -10.01 -30.79 44.30
N MET A 18 -10.50 -31.43 43.23
CA MET A 18 -9.96 -31.22 41.88
C MET A 18 -10.29 -29.80 41.44
N ALA A 19 -9.29 -28.92 41.43
CA ALA A 19 -9.38 -27.61 40.82
C ALA A 19 -9.60 -27.80 39.30
N ILE A 20 -10.79 -27.41 38.83
CA ILE A 20 -11.06 -27.32 37.39
C ILE A 20 -10.19 -26.16 36.86
N PRO A 21 -9.27 -26.38 35.91
CA PRO A 21 -8.53 -25.30 35.30
C PRO A 21 -9.52 -24.37 34.60
N SER A 22 -9.58 -23.12 35.06
CA SER A 22 -10.31 -22.06 34.36
C SER A 22 -9.75 -21.96 32.95
N THR A 23 -10.61 -22.15 31.95
CA THR A 23 -10.28 -21.84 30.55
C THR A 23 -9.69 -20.43 30.49
N PRO A 24 -8.52 -20.23 29.89
CA PRO A 24 -7.97 -18.90 29.72
C PRO A 24 -8.98 -18.10 28.90
N LYS A 25 -9.51 -17.02 29.48
CA LYS A 25 -10.28 -16.04 28.74
C LYS A 25 -9.38 -15.56 27.60
N ILE A 26 -9.77 -15.84 26.37
CA ILE A 26 -9.20 -15.18 25.19
C ILE A 26 -9.45 -13.70 25.42
N ALA A 27 -8.42 -12.98 25.84
CA ALA A 27 -8.43 -11.53 25.80
C ALA A 27 -8.43 -11.17 24.32
N ILE A 28 -9.62 -10.88 23.78
CA ILE A 28 -9.76 -10.22 22.49
C ILE A 28 -8.96 -8.94 22.64
N LYS A 29 -7.81 -8.88 21.97
CA LYS A 29 -6.96 -7.70 21.91
C LYS A 29 -7.73 -6.71 21.05
N LYS A 30 -8.69 -5.99 21.65
CA LYS A 30 -9.36 -4.86 21.01
C LYS A 30 -8.26 -3.96 20.48
N ARG A 31 -8.13 -3.82 19.16
CA ARG A 31 -7.39 -2.68 18.65
C ARG A 31 -8.15 -1.44 19.13
N SER A 32 -7.42 -0.43 19.55
CA SER A 32 -8.04 0.80 20.04
C SER A 32 -8.66 1.51 18.85
N VAL A 33 -9.99 1.64 18.84
CA VAL A 33 -10.69 2.48 17.86
C VAL A 33 -10.05 3.86 17.85
N THR A 34 -9.64 4.32 16.67
CA THR A 34 -9.04 5.64 16.51
C THR A 34 -10.02 6.54 15.76
N CYS A 35 -10.66 7.46 16.47
CA CYS A 35 -11.58 8.40 15.85
C CYS A 35 -10.84 9.38 14.93
N LEU A 36 -11.38 9.58 13.73
CA LEU A 36 -10.92 10.60 12.78
C LEU A 36 -11.92 11.75 12.71
N LYS A 37 -11.44 12.97 12.51
CA LYS A 37 -12.30 14.16 12.38
C LYS A 37 -12.64 14.42 10.92
N VAL A 38 -13.93 14.62 10.60
CA VAL A 38 -14.38 15.05 9.26
C VAL A 38 -13.65 16.34 8.85
N ALA A 39 -13.27 16.42 7.57
CA ALA A 39 -12.47 17.47 6.96
C ALA A 39 -10.99 17.54 7.41
N ALA A 40 -10.54 16.68 8.33
CA ALA A 40 -9.11 16.54 8.61
C ALA A 40 -8.42 15.71 7.53
N THR A 41 -7.13 15.97 7.32
CA THR A 41 -6.26 15.07 6.56
C THR A 41 -5.96 13.83 7.39
N ALA A 42 -6.06 12.65 6.78
CA ALA A 42 -5.68 11.39 7.38
C ALA A 42 -4.90 10.53 6.37
N THR A 43 -4.10 9.61 6.90
CA THR A 43 -3.33 8.67 6.10
C THR A 43 -3.99 7.30 6.18
N ALA A 44 -4.60 6.85 5.09
CA ALA A 44 -5.05 5.48 4.94
C ALA A 44 -3.83 4.58 4.80
N THR A 45 -3.85 3.40 5.42
CA THR A 45 -2.81 2.39 5.27
C THR A 45 -3.42 0.99 5.21
N TRP A 46 -3.00 0.16 4.26
CA TRP A 46 -3.45 -1.24 4.15
C TRP A 46 -2.33 -2.14 3.66
N THR A 47 -2.51 -3.46 3.79
CA THR A 47 -1.60 -4.44 3.19
C THR A 47 -2.31 -5.10 2.00
N ASN A 48 -1.69 -5.06 0.81
CA ASN A 48 -2.26 -5.65 -0.40
C ASN A 48 -1.96 -7.16 -0.52
N SER A 49 -2.47 -7.80 -1.57
CA SER A 49 -2.28 -9.24 -1.83
C SER A 49 -0.82 -9.67 -2.02
N ALA A 50 0.05 -8.73 -2.41
CA ALA A 50 1.49 -8.94 -2.55
C ALA A 50 2.25 -8.76 -1.22
N GLY A 51 1.56 -8.50 -0.11
CA GLY A 51 2.16 -8.27 1.21
C GLY A 51 2.78 -6.87 1.38
N GLN A 52 2.52 -5.95 0.46
CA GLN A 52 3.05 -4.59 0.53
C GLN A 52 2.15 -3.70 1.36
N ILE A 53 2.76 -2.85 2.18
CA ILE A 53 2.05 -1.80 2.90
C ILE A 53 1.81 -0.62 1.95
N CYS A 54 0.56 -0.31 1.68
CA CYS A 54 0.09 0.77 0.83
C CYS A 54 -0.43 1.92 1.66
N SER A 55 -0.30 3.14 1.15
CA SER A 55 -0.76 4.33 1.85
C SER A 55 -1.24 5.42 0.92
N PHE A 56 -2.24 6.15 1.41
CA PHE A 56 -2.80 7.29 0.71
C PHE A 56 -3.15 8.37 1.71
N VAL A 57 -2.74 9.61 1.43
CA VAL A 57 -3.12 10.78 2.22
C VAL A 57 -4.37 11.39 1.60
N GLY A 58 -5.46 11.42 2.35
CA GLY A 58 -6.74 11.95 1.90
C GLY A 58 -7.42 12.81 2.95
N VAL A 59 -8.57 13.36 2.61
CA VAL A 59 -9.41 14.13 3.54
C VAL A 59 -10.57 13.24 4.02
N VAL A 60 -10.76 13.17 5.33
CA VAL A 60 -11.83 12.40 5.96
C VAL A 60 -13.18 13.02 5.62
N GLY A 61 -14.13 12.18 5.20
CA GLY A 61 -15.45 12.62 4.72
C GLY A 61 -15.46 13.08 3.26
N SER A 62 -14.41 12.81 2.48
CA SER A 62 -14.41 13.07 1.04
C SER A 62 -15.53 12.32 0.31
N ASN A 63 -15.87 12.79 -0.88
CA ASN A 63 -16.83 12.14 -1.76
C ASN A 63 -16.17 11.79 -3.09
N TYR A 64 -15.75 10.53 -3.23
CA TYR A 64 -15.12 10.05 -4.46
C TYR A 64 -16.14 9.49 -5.47
N GLY A 65 -17.40 9.33 -5.08
CA GLY A 65 -18.45 8.75 -5.92
C GLY A 65 -18.32 7.24 -6.03
N THR A 66 -18.34 6.71 -7.25
CA THR A 66 -18.10 5.30 -7.55
C THR A 66 -16.62 5.06 -7.85
N ASP A 67 -16.16 3.82 -7.67
CA ASP A 67 -14.85 3.40 -8.12
C ASP A 67 -14.72 3.39 -9.66
N SER A 68 -13.55 2.95 -10.15
CA SER A 68 -13.26 2.87 -11.59
C SER A 68 -14.11 1.85 -12.35
N ALA A 69 -14.69 0.85 -11.66
CA ALA A 69 -15.63 -0.11 -12.22
C ALA A 69 -17.08 0.42 -12.25
N GLY A 70 -17.33 1.63 -11.72
CA GLY A 70 -18.66 2.21 -11.60
C GLY A 70 -19.48 1.57 -10.47
N SER A 71 -18.83 0.91 -9.52
CA SER A 71 -19.44 0.27 -8.36
C SER A 71 -19.14 0.99 -7.05
N GLY A 72 -19.82 0.54 -5.99
CA GLY A 72 -19.65 1.06 -4.64
C GLY A 72 -20.26 2.45 -4.41
N ASP A 73 -20.21 2.87 -3.15
CA ASP A 73 -20.53 4.23 -2.72
C ASP A 73 -19.40 4.70 -1.80
N TYR A 74 -18.48 5.47 -2.38
CA TYR A 74 -17.31 6.03 -1.69
C TYR A 74 -17.53 7.50 -1.34
N SER A 75 -18.77 7.84 -1.00
CA SER A 75 -19.08 9.08 -0.31
C SER A 75 -18.80 8.95 1.19
N CYS A 76 -18.44 10.04 1.86
CA CYS A 76 -18.12 10.05 3.29
C CYS A 76 -16.93 9.16 3.69
N ASN A 77 -15.86 9.12 2.90
CA ASN A 77 -14.70 8.24 3.17
C ASN A 77 -14.23 8.33 4.63
N GLY A 78 -14.10 7.19 5.31
CA GLY A 78 -13.76 7.10 6.72
C GLY A 78 -14.94 6.88 7.65
N ARG A 79 -16.17 7.00 7.15
CA ARG A 79 -17.36 6.59 7.87
C ARG A 79 -17.45 5.07 7.85
N CYS A 80 -17.58 4.45 9.02
CA CYS A 80 -17.84 3.01 9.08
C CYS A 80 -19.20 2.65 8.49
N GLY A 81 -19.19 1.93 7.37
CA GLY A 81 -20.39 1.53 6.62
C GLY A 81 -20.34 2.01 5.17
N ALA A 82 -21.35 1.66 4.38
CA ALA A 82 -21.38 2.07 2.97
C ALA A 82 -21.76 3.54 2.83
N GLY A 83 -20.90 4.36 2.21
CA GLY A 83 -21.22 5.72 1.80
C GLY A 83 -21.67 6.66 2.91
N CYS A 84 -22.24 7.81 2.53
CA CYS A 84 -22.93 8.72 3.43
C CYS A 84 -24.34 8.24 3.83
N THR A 85 -24.98 7.40 3.00
CA THR A 85 -26.40 7.04 3.15
C THR A 85 -26.64 5.55 3.37
N GLY A 86 -25.61 4.71 3.27
CA GLY A 86 -25.74 3.28 3.48
C GLY A 86 -25.78 2.88 4.96
N VAL A 87 -26.00 1.59 5.17
CA VAL A 87 -26.23 0.98 6.48
C VAL A 87 -25.01 1.17 7.39
N ALA A 88 -25.24 1.72 8.57
CA ALA A 88 -24.26 1.81 9.66
C ALA A 88 -24.97 1.87 11.02
N LEU A 89 -24.25 1.52 12.09
CA LEU A 89 -24.71 1.67 13.47
C LEU A 89 -24.68 3.14 13.96
N GLY A 90 -24.17 4.04 13.12
CA GLY A 90 -24.05 5.48 13.33
C GLY A 90 -23.03 6.06 12.36
N ASN A 91 -22.83 7.38 12.38
CA ASN A 91 -21.85 8.04 11.52
C ASN A 91 -20.49 8.12 12.22
N ALA A 92 -19.96 6.97 12.63
CA ALA A 92 -18.64 6.90 13.26
C ALA A 92 -17.56 7.02 12.19
N TYR A 93 -16.64 7.98 12.36
CA TYR A 93 -15.48 8.13 11.49
C TYR A 93 -14.22 7.64 12.19
N THR A 94 -13.55 6.65 11.62
CA THR A 94 -12.41 5.99 12.26
C THR A 94 -11.29 5.69 11.28
N GLN A 95 -10.10 5.43 11.82
CA GLN A 95 -8.88 5.19 11.04
C GLN A 95 -8.96 3.93 10.18
N ASP A 96 -9.52 2.84 10.70
CA ASP A 96 -9.54 1.57 9.97
C ASP A 96 -10.65 1.58 8.92
N CYS A 97 -11.81 2.18 9.22
CA CYS A 97 -12.85 2.44 8.22
C CYS A 97 -12.36 3.38 7.10
N PHE A 98 -11.55 4.39 7.42
CA PHE A 98 -10.92 5.25 6.39
C PHE A 98 -9.93 4.48 5.54
N SER A 99 -9.10 3.64 6.15
CA SER A 99 -8.14 2.82 5.42
C SER A 99 -8.84 1.81 4.50
N HIS A 100 -9.92 1.19 4.97
CA HIS A 100 -10.74 0.28 4.18
C HIS A 100 -11.44 0.98 3.02
N ASP A 101 -12.13 2.11 3.24
CA ASP A 101 -12.82 2.84 2.18
C ASP A 101 -11.88 3.25 1.05
N ILE A 102 -10.70 3.75 1.43
CA ILE A 102 -9.68 4.19 0.49
C ILE A 102 -9.08 2.99 -0.26
N CYS A 103 -8.74 1.91 0.46
CA CYS A 103 -8.28 0.67 -0.18
C CYS A 103 -9.31 0.19 -1.21
N SER A 104 -10.56 0.09 -0.78
CA SER A 104 -11.67 -0.44 -1.56
C SER A 104 -11.91 0.37 -2.83
N TYR A 105 -11.91 1.71 -2.73
CA TYR A 105 -12.02 2.62 -3.88
C TYR A 105 -10.93 2.37 -4.93
N PHE A 106 -9.67 2.30 -4.50
CA PHE A 106 -8.55 2.18 -5.43
C PHE A 106 -8.38 0.77 -6.02
N ASN A 107 -8.89 -0.27 -5.34
CA ASN A 107 -8.73 -1.67 -5.76
C ASN A 107 -10.02 -2.28 -6.35
N ASN A 108 -11.10 -1.49 -6.49
CA ASN A 108 -12.44 -1.99 -6.84
C ASN A 108 -12.83 -3.21 -5.98
N ALA A 109 -12.57 -3.12 -4.67
CA ALA A 109 -12.62 -4.29 -3.80
C ALA A 109 -14.04 -4.85 -3.64
N SER A 110 -14.13 -6.18 -3.48
CA SER A 110 -15.41 -6.86 -3.31
C SER A 110 -15.28 -8.13 -2.46
N GLY A 111 -16.36 -8.55 -1.81
CA GLY A 111 -16.36 -9.74 -0.96
C GLY A 111 -15.83 -9.54 0.46
N GLY A 112 -15.63 -8.29 0.89
CA GLY A 112 -15.25 -7.92 2.26
C GLY A 112 -13.92 -8.55 2.67
N ALA A 113 -13.91 -9.28 3.78
CA ALA A 113 -12.72 -9.99 4.30
C ALA A 113 -12.06 -10.95 3.30
N SER A 114 -12.80 -11.44 2.30
CA SER A 114 -12.26 -12.34 1.28
C SER A 114 -11.55 -11.62 0.13
N ASP A 115 -11.61 -10.28 0.08
CA ASP A 115 -10.93 -9.50 -0.95
C ASP A 115 -9.40 -9.64 -0.80
N PRO A 116 -8.67 -9.97 -1.88
CA PRO A 116 -7.24 -10.22 -1.80
C PRO A 116 -6.41 -8.98 -1.45
N ASN A 117 -6.86 -7.77 -1.82
CA ASN A 117 -6.10 -6.53 -1.62
C ASN A 117 -6.58 -5.73 -0.40
N CYS A 118 -7.87 -5.83 -0.05
CA CYS A 118 -8.49 -5.03 1.01
C CYS A 118 -9.09 -5.86 2.15
N GLY A 119 -9.04 -7.21 2.09
CA GLY A 119 -9.63 -8.07 3.12
C GLY A 119 -9.09 -7.83 4.52
N THR A 120 -7.78 -7.60 4.67
CA THR A 120 -7.19 -7.24 5.97
C THR A 120 -7.67 -5.87 6.46
N ALA A 121 -7.79 -4.88 5.58
CA ALA A 121 -8.33 -3.57 5.95
C ALA A 121 -9.82 -3.66 6.32
N TYR A 122 -10.58 -4.54 5.65
CA TYR A 122 -11.95 -4.85 6.01
C TYR A 122 -12.02 -5.45 7.42
N ASP A 123 -11.22 -6.49 7.71
CA ASP A 123 -11.18 -7.14 9.02
C ASP A 123 -10.77 -6.17 10.14
N ASP A 124 -9.77 -5.31 9.89
CA ASP A 124 -9.36 -4.26 10.82
C ASP A 124 -10.49 -3.20 11.02
N ALA A 125 -11.35 -2.97 10.02
CA ALA A 125 -12.49 -2.05 10.16
C ALA A 125 -13.72 -2.66 10.87
N VAL A 126 -13.77 -3.99 11.07
CA VAL A 126 -14.95 -4.67 11.65
C VAL A 126 -15.17 -4.29 13.12
N ASP A 127 -14.12 -4.19 13.93
CA ASP A 127 -14.27 -3.77 15.33
C ASP A 127 -14.58 -2.28 15.45
N ASP A 128 -14.00 -1.45 14.58
CA ASP A 128 -14.35 -0.03 14.42
C ASP A 128 -15.83 0.18 14.03
N PHE A 129 -16.38 -0.65 13.13
CA PHE A 129 -17.79 -0.60 12.76
C PHE A 129 -18.71 -0.86 13.95
N LEU A 130 -18.33 -1.79 14.84
CA LEU A 130 -19.12 -2.16 16.02
C LEU A 130 -18.93 -1.19 17.19
N LEU A 131 -17.70 -0.71 17.40
CA LEU A 131 -17.31 0.03 18.61
C LEU A 131 -17.15 1.54 18.38
N GLY A 132 -17.02 2.01 17.14
CA GLY A 132 -16.77 3.43 16.84
C GLY A 132 -17.84 4.39 17.34
N VAL A 133 -19.11 3.95 17.36
CA VAL A 133 -20.20 4.75 17.95
C VAL A 133 -20.11 4.78 19.47
N ILE A 134 -19.73 3.65 20.09
CA ILE A 134 -19.58 3.52 21.55
C ILE A 134 -18.40 4.36 22.04
N ASP A 135 -17.32 4.39 21.27
CA ASP A 135 -16.10 5.13 21.58
C ASP A 135 -16.20 6.62 21.19
N GLY A 136 -17.38 7.07 20.76
CA GLY A 136 -17.69 8.50 20.57
C GLY A 136 -17.22 9.10 19.25
N CYS A 137 -16.90 8.29 18.23
CA CYS A 137 -16.43 8.77 16.93
C CYS A 137 -17.54 9.33 16.03
N SER A 138 -18.79 9.36 16.50
CA SER A 138 -19.97 9.82 15.75
C SER A 138 -19.88 11.30 15.38
N GLN A 139 -20.06 11.61 14.10
CA GLN A 139 -20.05 12.97 13.56
C GLN A 139 -21.19 13.20 12.54
N THR A 140 -21.36 14.44 12.10
CA THR A 140 -22.30 14.78 11.01
C THR A 140 -21.64 14.50 9.66
N ASN A 141 -22.36 13.80 8.77
CA ASN A 141 -21.88 13.53 7.42
C ASN A 141 -21.78 14.84 6.62
N PRO A 142 -20.66 15.07 5.90
CA PRO A 142 -20.56 16.19 4.97
C PRO A 142 -21.41 15.99 3.72
N SER A 143 -21.73 17.09 3.03
CA SER A 143 -22.50 17.09 1.77
C SER A 143 -21.68 17.68 0.62
N SER A 144 -20.57 17.04 0.29
CA SER A 144 -19.65 17.48 -0.77
C SER A 144 -20.06 16.92 -2.12
N ALA A 145 -19.84 17.70 -3.19
CA ALA A 145 -19.93 17.20 -4.57
C ALA A 145 -18.85 16.11 -4.80
N VAL A 146 -19.08 15.25 -5.79
CA VAL A 146 -18.12 14.21 -6.18
C VAL A 146 -16.83 14.88 -6.67
N SER A 147 -15.70 14.46 -6.10
CA SER A 147 -14.35 14.89 -6.48
C SER A 147 -13.39 13.71 -6.32
N GLN A 148 -13.04 13.06 -7.43
CA GLN A 148 -12.12 11.93 -7.42
C GLN A 148 -10.67 12.36 -7.10
N PRO A 149 -9.88 11.50 -6.43
CA PRO A 149 -8.48 11.78 -6.16
C PRO A 149 -7.66 11.80 -7.45
N THR A 150 -6.68 12.70 -7.51
CA THR A 150 -5.77 12.86 -8.67
C THR A 150 -4.42 12.16 -8.47
N SER A 151 -4.14 11.68 -7.26
CA SER A 151 -2.96 10.88 -6.90
C SER A 151 -3.36 9.43 -6.59
N THR A 152 -2.45 8.49 -6.80
CA THR A 152 -2.66 7.07 -6.45
C THR A 152 -1.92 6.71 -5.15
N PRO A 153 -2.33 5.62 -4.46
CA PRO A 153 -1.72 5.19 -3.21
C PRO A 153 -0.28 4.70 -3.39
N VAL A 154 0.64 5.17 -2.56
CA VAL A 154 2.08 4.83 -2.58
C VAL A 154 2.40 3.63 -1.69
N SER A 155 3.43 2.86 -2.03
CA SER A 155 3.94 1.80 -1.15
C SER A 155 4.77 2.44 -0.01
N LEU A 156 4.41 2.18 1.24
CA LEU A 156 5.17 2.56 2.45
C LEU A 156 6.39 1.66 2.68
N GLN A 157 6.41 0.46 2.08
CA GLN A 157 7.60 -0.39 2.06
C GLN A 157 8.41 -0.10 0.80
N MET A 158 9.68 0.27 1.05
CA MET A 158 10.79 -0.05 0.16
C MET A 158 10.70 -1.55 -0.11
N ALA A 159 10.58 -1.95 -1.37
CA ALA A 159 10.04 -3.23 -1.82
C ALA A 159 10.33 -4.49 -0.98
N ALA A 160 9.26 -5.12 -0.49
CA ALA A 160 9.19 -6.58 -0.38
C ALA A 160 8.49 -7.16 -1.63
N THR A 161 8.98 -6.83 -2.83
CA THR A 161 8.47 -7.37 -4.11
C THR A 161 8.85 -8.84 -4.33
N GLY A 162 9.32 -9.53 -3.29
CA GLY A 162 10.02 -10.81 -3.39
C GLY A 162 11.38 -10.71 -4.09
N GLN A 163 11.79 -9.53 -4.55
CA GLN A 163 13.09 -9.30 -5.17
C GLN A 163 14.13 -9.01 -4.08
N LYS A 164 15.21 -9.80 -4.05
CA LYS A 164 16.34 -9.54 -3.15
C LYS A 164 17.28 -8.53 -3.78
N VAL A 165 17.38 -7.34 -3.20
CA VAL A 165 18.31 -6.29 -3.64
C VAL A 165 19.70 -6.57 -3.03
N ILE A 166 20.74 -6.52 -3.85
CA ILE A 166 22.14 -6.68 -3.46
C ILE A 166 22.98 -5.50 -3.94
N LYS A 167 24.00 -5.13 -3.17
CA LYS A 167 25.00 -4.13 -3.58
C LYS A 167 26.04 -4.77 -4.49
N VAL A 168 26.29 -4.17 -5.65
CA VAL A 168 27.28 -4.62 -6.64
C VAL A 168 28.11 -3.42 -7.08
N GLY A 169 29.37 -3.39 -6.66
CA GLY A 169 30.21 -2.19 -6.79
C GLY A 169 29.59 -1.01 -6.03
N ASP A 170 29.43 0.12 -6.72
CA ASP A 170 28.88 1.35 -6.17
C ASP A 170 27.36 1.50 -6.40
N THR A 171 26.67 0.45 -6.87
CA THR A 171 25.23 0.48 -7.14
C THR A 171 24.49 -0.72 -6.53
N TYR A 172 23.17 -0.74 -6.67
CA TYR A 172 22.32 -1.85 -6.25
C TYR A 172 21.63 -2.50 -7.44
N GLN A 173 21.37 -3.80 -7.32
CA GLN A 173 20.67 -4.59 -8.32
C GLN A 173 19.82 -5.70 -7.69
N ILE A 174 18.92 -6.27 -8.48
CA ILE A 174 18.19 -7.47 -8.07
C ILE A 174 19.10 -8.69 -8.22
N GLU A 175 19.18 -9.54 -7.20
CA GLU A 175 20.01 -10.75 -7.20
C GLU A 175 19.69 -11.64 -8.41
N GLY A 176 20.72 -12.00 -9.17
CA GLY A 176 20.60 -12.87 -10.34
C GLY A 176 20.00 -12.23 -11.59
N ARG A 177 19.74 -10.90 -11.60
CA ARG A 177 19.16 -10.20 -12.75
C ARG A 177 20.10 -9.08 -13.24
N PRO A 178 20.28 -8.92 -14.57
CA PRO A 178 21.02 -7.79 -15.12
C PRO A 178 20.38 -6.44 -14.77
N ARG A 179 21.19 -5.40 -14.64
CA ARG A 179 20.71 -4.00 -14.63
C ARG A 179 20.46 -3.54 -16.07
N GLU A 180 19.47 -2.67 -16.21
CA GLU A 180 19.24 -1.89 -17.41
C GLU A 180 20.42 -0.95 -17.72
N ASN A 181 20.57 -0.61 -18.98
CA ASN A 181 21.44 0.47 -19.43
C ASN A 181 20.60 1.73 -19.64
N VAL A 182 20.91 2.80 -18.89
CA VAL A 182 20.24 4.09 -18.98
C VAL A 182 21.14 5.10 -19.69
N GLU A 183 20.66 5.69 -20.77
CA GLU A 183 21.34 6.75 -21.52
C GLU A 183 20.51 8.02 -21.52
N VAL A 184 21.12 9.16 -21.15
CA VAL A 184 20.52 10.48 -21.33
C VAL A 184 20.71 10.90 -22.79
N LEU A 185 19.65 10.81 -23.59
CA LEU A 185 19.70 11.21 -25.00
C LEU A 185 19.72 12.73 -25.15
N LYS A 186 18.92 13.43 -24.36
CA LYS A 186 18.77 14.88 -24.49
C LYS A 186 18.22 15.53 -23.23
N VAL A 187 18.64 16.77 -22.99
CA VAL A 187 18.07 17.69 -22.01
C VAL A 187 17.62 18.95 -22.73
N TYR A 188 16.44 19.44 -22.39
CA TYR A 188 15.87 20.71 -22.86
C TYR A 188 15.44 21.56 -21.66
N ASN A 189 15.47 22.89 -21.81
CA ASN A 189 14.90 23.84 -20.86
C ASN A 189 13.80 24.65 -21.56
N PRO A 190 12.55 24.16 -21.59
CA PRO A 190 11.51 24.80 -22.38
C PRO A 190 11.11 26.15 -21.78
N PRO A 191 11.02 27.23 -22.59
CA PRO A 191 10.80 28.58 -22.07
C PRO A 191 9.42 28.80 -21.45
N ASN A 192 8.44 27.95 -21.77
CA ASN A 192 7.08 28.02 -21.22
C ASN A 192 6.91 27.30 -19.87
N ILE A 193 7.95 26.60 -19.37
CA ILE A 193 8.00 25.99 -18.03
C ILE A 193 9.32 26.35 -17.33
N PRO A 194 9.54 27.62 -16.98
CA PRO A 194 10.81 28.07 -16.38
C PRO A 194 11.10 27.35 -15.05
N GLY A 195 12.38 27.09 -14.77
CA GLY A 195 12.83 26.35 -13.59
C GLY A 195 12.66 24.83 -13.71
N LYS A 196 12.33 24.33 -14.90
CA LYS A 196 12.18 22.91 -15.19
C LYS A 196 13.05 22.49 -16.37
N SER A 197 13.53 21.26 -16.29
CA SER A 197 14.23 20.55 -17.35
C SER A 197 13.37 19.41 -17.87
N LEU A 198 13.37 19.23 -19.20
CA LEU A 198 12.80 18.07 -19.88
C LEU A 198 13.95 17.15 -20.30
N LEU A 199 13.98 15.95 -19.73
CA LEU A 199 14.98 14.92 -20.04
C LEU A 199 14.35 13.86 -20.94
N VAL A 200 15.10 13.39 -21.92
CA VAL A 200 14.75 12.22 -22.74
C VAL A 200 15.80 11.15 -22.47
N LEU A 201 15.37 10.04 -21.88
CA LEU A 201 16.20 8.90 -21.54
C LEU A 201 15.89 7.72 -22.47
N SER A 202 16.91 6.96 -22.86
CA SER A 202 16.78 5.61 -23.42
C SER A 202 17.09 4.61 -22.32
N ILE A 203 16.22 3.62 -22.15
CA ILE A 203 16.43 2.51 -21.24
C ILE A 203 16.43 1.24 -22.06
N ASP A 204 17.57 0.55 -22.08
CA ASP A 204 17.77 -0.74 -22.73
C ASP A 204 17.85 -1.83 -21.67
N MET A 205 17.05 -2.90 -21.85
CA MET A 205 16.93 -3.99 -20.89
C MET A 205 17.27 -5.32 -21.56
N ASP A 206 18.34 -5.95 -21.09
CA ASP A 206 18.69 -7.33 -21.44
C ASP A 206 17.58 -8.31 -21.03
N PRO A 207 17.57 -9.55 -21.58
CA PRO A 207 16.67 -10.59 -21.11
C PRO A 207 16.76 -10.77 -19.59
N ASN A 208 15.60 -10.83 -18.93
CA ASN A 208 15.44 -10.88 -17.48
C ASN A 208 15.96 -9.66 -16.69
N ALA A 209 16.36 -8.56 -17.33
CA ALA A 209 16.85 -7.39 -16.61
C ALA A 209 15.78 -6.79 -15.68
N ALA A 210 16.22 -6.16 -14.59
CA ALA A 210 15.33 -5.49 -13.64
C ALA A 210 16.00 -4.33 -12.93
N THR A 211 15.19 -3.30 -12.69
CA THR A 211 15.54 -2.16 -11.86
C THR A 211 15.01 -2.37 -10.45
N PRO A 212 15.83 -2.20 -9.39
CA PRO A 212 15.29 -2.12 -8.04
C PRO A 212 14.30 -0.96 -7.90
N SER A 213 13.45 -1.04 -6.89
CA SER A 213 12.44 -0.01 -6.63
C SER A 213 13.08 1.35 -6.37
N HIS A 214 12.46 2.40 -6.92
CA HIS A 214 13.05 3.73 -6.95
C HIS A 214 12.03 4.86 -7.13
N THR A 215 12.51 6.09 -7.00
CA THR A 215 11.76 7.32 -7.24
C THR A 215 12.53 8.26 -8.17
N HIS A 216 11.82 9.18 -8.84
CA HIS A 216 12.40 10.06 -9.85
C HIS A 216 12.75 11.48 -9.39
N GLY A 217 13.20 11.66 -8.15
CA GLY A 217 13.64 12.98 -7.67
C GLY A 217 12.56 14.07 -7.72
N GLY A 218 11.27 13.69 -7.67
CA GLY A 218 10.13 14.60 -7.82
C GLY A 218 9.71 14.87 -9.27
N ALA A 219 10.37 14.25 -10.25
CA ALA A 219 9.96 14.34 -11.64
C ALA A 219 8.60 13.67 -11.88
N THR A 220 7.89 14.15 -12.89
CA THR A 220 6.92 13.32 -13.60
C THR A 220 7.63 12.59 -14.74
N ALA A 221 7.20 11.38 -15.07
CA ALA A 221 7.72 10.60 -16.19
C ALA A 221 6.58 10.13 -17.11
N LEU A 222 6.81 10.20 -18.42
CA LEU A 222 6.04 9.48 -19.43
C LEU A 222 6.97 8.50 -20.11
N ALA A 223 6.73 7.20 -19.95
CA ALA A 223 7.54 6.16 -20.55
C ALA A 223 6.80 5.48 -21.70
N ILE A 224 7.50 5.22 -22.80
CA ILE A 224 6.94 4.67 -24.05
C ILE A 224 7.80 3.50 -24.49
N VAL A 225 7.20 2.32 -24.64
CA VAL A 225 7.91 1.12 -25.08
C VAL A 225 8.15 1.21 -26.59
N VAL A 226 9.40 1.16 -27.00
CA VAL A 226 9.79 1.23 -28.42
C VAL A 226 10.15 -0.14 -28.99
N ASP A 227 10.52 -1.10 -28.12
CA ASP A 227 10.76 -2.49 -28.51
C ASP A 227 10.58 -3.47 -27.34
N GLY A 228 10.23 -4.72 -27.65
CA GLY A 228 10.01 -5.76 -26.64
C GLY A 228 8.77 -5.55 -25.77
N THR A 229 8.82 -6.11 -24.56
CA THR A 229 7.75 -6.05 -23.54
C THR A 229 8.37 -5.86 -22.16
N VAL A 230 7.79 -4.96 -21.37
CA VAL A 230 8.22 -4.68 -19.99
C VAL A 230 7.05 -4.84 -19.02
N LEU A 231 7.35 -5.31 -17.82
CA LEU A 231 6.45 -5.30 -16.68
C LEU A 231 6.81 -4.12 -15.80
N ASN A 232 5.85 -3.23 -15.57
CA ASN A 232 5.99 -2.09 -14.69
C ASN A 232 4.98 -2.18 -13.55
N LYS A 233 5.34 -1.68 -12.39
CA LYS A 233 4.41 -1.49 -11.28
C LYS A 233 4.75 -0.17 -10.61
N MET A 234 3.80 0.75 -10.66
CA MET A 234 3.87 2.01 -9.96
C MET A 234 3.12 1.88 -8.65
N ASN A 235 3.66 2.50 -7.61
CA ASN A 235 3.05 2.66 -6.32
C ASN A 235 2.47 1.32 -5.79
N CYS A 236 1.25 1.35 -5.29
CA CYS A 236 0.51 0.16 -4.90
C CYS A 236 -0.45 -0.39 -5.97
N ASP A 237 -0.33 0.09 -7.20
CA ASP A 237 -1.19 -0.31 -8.29
C ASP A 237 -0.88 -1.75 -8.75
N GLU A 238 -1.76 -2.36 -9.54
CA GLU A 238 -1.49 -3.66 -10.14
C GLU A 238 -0.36 -3.56 -11.18
N PRO A 239 0.48 -4.60 -11.34
CA PRO A 239 1.49 -4.60 -12.39
C PRO A 239 0.86 -4.49 -13.77
N ILE A 240 1.41 -3.62 -14.59
CA ILE A 240 1.06 -3.47 -16.00
C ILE A 240 2.13 -4.14 -16.86
N VAL A 241 1.69 -4.85 -17.89
CA VAL A 241 2.57 -5.38 -18.94
C VAL A 241 2.39 -4.51 -20.17
N SER A 242 3.45 -3.80 -20.55
CA SER A 242 3.46 -2.87 -21.67
C SER A 242 4.32 -3.44 -22.80
N LYS A 243 3.73 -3.54 -24.00
CA LYS A 243 4.43 -3.96 -25.22
C LYS A 243 4.77 -2.73 -26.07
N LYS A 244 5.57 -2.93 -27.11
CA LYS A 244 5.86 -1.90 -28.12
C LYS A 244 4.63 -1.08 -28.53
N GLY A 245 4.74 0.25 -28.40
CA GLY A 245 3.69 1.22 -28.67
C GLY A 245 2.86 1.62 -27.46
N ASP A 246 2.87 0.81 -26.39
CA ASP A 246 2.23 1.16 -25.12
C ASP A 246 3.07 2.17 -24.33
N PHE A 247 2.42 2.86 -23.40
CA PHE A 247 3.05 3.86 -22.54
C PHE A 247 2.42 3.86 -21.15
N TRP A 248 3.13 4.41 -20.18
CA TRP A 248 2.61 4.67 -18.84
C TRP A 248 3.10 6.02 -18.32
N TYR A 249 2.33 6.57 -17.37
CA TYR A 249 2.59 7.85 -16.75
C TYR A 249 2.89 7.68 -15.26
N GLU A 250 3.91 8.38 -14.79
CA GLU A 250 4.31 8.45 -13.39
C GLU A 250 4.16 9.90 -12.93
N ALA A 251 3.24 10.12 -11.99
CA ALA A 251 3.04 11.44 -11.40
C ALA A 251 4.26 11.86 -10.55
N PRO A 252 4.46 13.16 -10.28
CA PRO A 252 5.47 13.61 -9.33
C PRO A 252 5.34 12.90 -7.99
N GLY A 253 6.44 12.31 -7.51
CA GLY A 253 6.48 11.53 -6.26
C GLY A 253 5.99 10.08 -6.39
N CYS A 254 5.68 9.62 -7.60
CA CYS A 254 5.42 8.21 -7.88
C CYS A 254 6.62 7.34 -7.48
N HIS A 255 6.32 6.19 -6.89
CA HIS A 255 7.25 5.16 -6.52
C HIS A 255 7.22 4.04 -7.56
N HIS A 256 8.27 3.88 -8.34
CA HIS A 256 8.36 2.82 -9.34
C HIS A 256 8.86 1.54 -8.66
N VAL A 257 7.93 0.64 -8.36
CA VAL A 257 8.18 -0.53 -7.52
C VAL A 257 8.72 -1.72 -8.31
N ARG A 258 8.22 -1.95 -9.52
CA ARG A 258 8.74 -3.01 -10.41
C ARG A 258 9.05 -2.38 -11.76
N SER A 259 10.23 -2.60 -12.29
CA SER A 259 10.56 -2.30 -13.69
C SER A 259 11.40 -3.45 -14.23
N GLU A 260 10.84 -4.22 -15.16
CA GLU A 260 11.39 -5.51 -15.54
C GLU A 260 11.22 -5.81 -17.02
N ASN A 261 12.27 -6.37 -17.61
CA ASN A 261 12.11 -7.24 -18.75
C ASN A 261 11.86 -8.66 -18.22
N VAL A 262 10.64 -9.17 -18.43
CA VAL A 262 10.24 -10.53 -18.00
C VAL A 262 10.52 -11.59 -19.08
N SER A 263 11.02 -11.19 -20.24
CA SER A 263 11.43 -12.12 -21.29
C SER A 263 12.76 -12.76 -20.95
N GLY A 264 12.81 -14.09 -21.05
CA GLY A 264 14.03 -14.87 -20.85
C GLY A 264 14.97 -14.90 -22.05
N SER A 265 14.55 -14.36 -23.19
CA SER A 265 15.29 -14.46 -24.46
C SER A 265 15.34 -13.18 -25.28
N GLU A 266 14.38 -12.28 -25.11
CA GLU A 266 14.27 -11.05 -25.91
C GLU A 266 14.70 -9.84 -25.08
N THR A 267 15.32 -8.86 -25.72
CA THR A 267 15.58 -7.55 -25.12
C THR A 267 14.31 -6.71 -25.09
N ALA A 268 14.28 -5.68 -24.26
CA ALA A 268 13.26 -4.65 -24.28
C ALA A 268 13.88 -3.27 -24.26
N LYS A 269 13.19 -2.28 -24.83
CA LYS A 269 13.65 -0.90 -24.86
C LYS A 269 12.47 0.05 -24.71
N PHE A 270 12.63 1.07 -23.87
CA PHE A 270 11.67 2.15 -23.72
C PHE A 270 12.36 3.50 -23.61
N LEU A 271 11.64 4.55 -23.98
CA LEU A 271 12.05 5.94 -23.76
C LEU A 271 11.33 6.45 -22.52
N ALA A 272 12.03 7.15 -21.64
CA ALA A 272 11.41 7.89 -20.54
C ALA A 272 11.60 9.39 -20.75
N ILE A 273 10.50 10.12 -20.84
CA ILE A 273 10.48 11.58 -20.89
C ILE A 273 10.15 12.10 -19.51
N LEU A 274 11.09 12.79 -18.88
CA LEU A 274 10.95 13.32 -17.52
C LEU A 274 10.85 14.83 -17.54
N ILE A 275 9.97 15.39 -16.71
CA ILE A 275 9.96 16.82 -16.38
C ILE A 275 10.29 16.97 -14.91
N VAL A 276 11.37 17.69 -14.60
CA VAL A 276 11.96 17.79 -13.25
C VAL A 276 12.42 19.22 -12.97
N ASP A 277 12.56 19.58 -11.70
CA ASP A 277 13.21 20.83 -11.28
C ASP A 277 14.67 20.89 -11.76
N ASP A 278 15.08 22.05 -12.28
CA ASP A 278 16.48 22.28 -12.71
C ASP A 278 17.48 21.97 -11.58
N GLU A 279 17.11 22.29 -10.34
CA GLU A 279 17.92 22.04 -9.15
C GLU A 279 18.26 20.56 -8.92
N VAL A 280 17.38 19.64 -9.35
CA VAL A 280 17.60 18.19 -9.16
C VAL A 280 18.76 17.69 -10.00
N ILE A 281 18.97 18.28 -11.18
CA ILE A 281 19.97 17.82 -12.16
C ILE A 281 21.21 18.71 -12.26
N LYS A 282 21.30 19.78 -11.45
CA LYS A 282 22.39 20.76 -11.53
C LYS A 282 23.79 20.15 -11.35
N ASP A 283 23.89 19.09 -10.56
CA ASP A 283 25.13 18.39 -10.23
C ASP A 283 25.23 17.02 -10.94
N GLY A 284 24.47 16.85 -12.03
CA GLY A 284 24.36 15.61 -12.81
C GLY A 284 23.06 14.84 -12.55
N PHE A 285 22.98 13.62 -13.08
CA PHE A 285 21.72 12.87 -13.17
C PHE A 285 21.48 11.85 -12.05
N HIS A 286 22.38 11.76 -11.06
CA HIS A 286 22.29 10.77 -9.98
C HIS A 286 21.02 10.92 -9.12
N ASN A 287 20.44 12.11 -9.05
CA ASN A 287 19.20 12.36 -8.30
C ASN A 287 17.92 12.05 -9.09
N ILE A 288 18.03 11.59 -10.35
CA ILE A 288 16.88 11.22 -11.20
C ILE A 288 16.40 9.79 -10.94
N LEU A 289 17.28 8.89 -10.50
CA LEU A 289 16.90 7.53 -10.15
C LEU A 289 17.42 7.28 -8.75
N VAL A 290 16.59 7.61 -7.76
CA VAL A 290 16.94 7.44 -6.34
C VAL A 290 16.42 6.08 -5.89
N LEU A 291 17.33 5.14 -5.71
CA LEU A 291 16.99 3.77 -5.31
C LEU A 291 16.54 3.75 -3.85
N ASP A 292 15.59 2.87 -3.57
CA ASP A 292 15.10 2.63 -2.22
C ASP A 292 16.23 2.21 -1.27
N ALA A 293 17.07 1.27 -1.72
CA ALA A 293 18.19 0.75 -0.95
C ALA A 293 19.24 1.82 -0.57
N GLU A 294 19.42 2.86 -1.40
CA GLU A 294 20.31 3.99 -1.08
C GLU A 294 19.75 4.85 0.06
N ARG A 295 18.43 5.07 0.08
CA ARG A 295 17.76 5.80 1.17
C ARG A 295 17.80 5.03 2.48
N GLU A 296 17.74 3.70 2.42
CA GLU A 296 17.86 2.83 3.59
C GLU A 296 19.28 2.83 4.16
N GLU A 297 20.31 2.77 3.32
CA GLU A 297 21.71 2.84 3.76
C GLU A 297 22.00 4.17 4.49
N ILE A 298 21.43 5.29 4.05
CA ILE A 298 21.58 6.60 4.72
C ILE A 298 20.89 6.64 6.11
N LYS A 299 19.82 5.86 6.30
CA LYS A 299 19.06 5.84 7.57
C LYS A 299 19.65 4.88 8.61
N ALA A 300 20.49 3.94 8.19
CA ALA A 300 21.13 2.93 9.04
C ALA A 300 22.35 3.50 9.78
#